data_AF-A0A2T3NUI6-F1
#
_entry.id   AF-A0A2T3NUI6-F1
#
_cell.length_a   1.000
_cell.length_b   1.000
_cell.length_c   1.000
_cell.angle_alpha   90.00
_cell.angle_beta   90.00
_cell.angle_gamma   90.00
#
_symmetry.space_group_name_H-M   'P 1'
#
loop_
_entity.id
_entity.type
_entity.pdbx_description
1 polymer ?
#
loop_
_entity_poly.entity_id
_entity_poly.type
_entity_poly.pdbx_seq_one_letter_code
_entity_poly.pdbx_strand_id
1 'polypeptide(L)'
;MKKAIVLLSALALFGCDEDDVKNTLTGKAEVFAVVSAEVESVDGYRSVEDLENDYGITLPDDFPSGTESALDSKLNSLGIDFDDTSCGVIDTTGDVCFDDGGDSVCVPDEIENIGLKLYTIDMGDVDDAYKNGFYPKLAAELLGDTYTDFDIKEDVSCSSIGL
;
A
#
# COMPACT_ATOMS: atom_id res chain seq x y z
N MET A 1 8.97 25.96 20.33
CA MET A 1 7.81 26.45 19.55
C MET A 1 8.15 27.06 18.18
N LYS A 2 9.37 27.55 17.90
CA LYS A 2 9.70 28.08 16.55
C LYS A 2 10.17 27.05 15.51
N LYS A 3 10.41 25.79 15.90
CA LYS A 3 10.91 24.74 14.99
C LYS A 3 9.81 23.88 14.33
N ALA A 4 8.59 23.89 14.86
CA ALA A 4 7.47 23.10 14.33
C ALA A 4 6.89 23.70 13.03
N ILE A 5 6.88 25.04 12.91
CA ILE A 5 6.30 25.74 11.76
C ILE A 5 7.06 25.45 10.45
N VAL A 6 8.36 25.16 10.53
CA VAL A 6 9.18 24.86 9.36
C VAL A 6 8.92 23.45 8.82
N LEU A 7 8.56 22.48 9.68
CA LEU A 7 8.21 21.12 9.23
C LEU A 7 6.86 21.10 8.50
N LEU A 8 5.84 21.78 9.03
CA LEU A 8 4.51 21.87 8.40
C LEU A 8 4.56 22.57 7.02
N SER A 9 5.45 23.55 6.85
CA SER A 9 5.63 24.23 5.57
C SER A 9 6.27 23.34 4.52
N ALA A 10 7.09 22.37 4.93
CA ALA A 10 7.69 21.40 4.02
C ALA A 10 6.65 20.33 3.61
N LEU A 11 5.90 19.80 4.57
CA LEU A 11 4.87 18.78 4.34
C LEU A 11 3.78 19.24 3.35
N ALA A 12 3.35 20.50 3.42
CA ALA A 12 2.36 21.06 2.49
C ALA A 12 2.89 21.26 1.05
N LEU A 13 4.21 21.23 0.82
CA LEU A 13 4.79 21.28 -0.53
C LEU A 13 4.95 19.89 -1.16
N PHE A 14 4.83 18.81 -0.38
CA PHE A 14 5.03 17.43 -0.84
C PHE A 14 3.72 16.63 -1.04
N GLY A 15 2.56 17.29 -1.03
CA GLY A 15 1.31 16.62 -1.39
C GLY A 15 0.75 15.62 -0.38
N CYS A 16 1.29 15.55 0.85
CA CYS A 16 0.68 14.72 1.90
C CYS A 16 -0.77 15.13 2.13
N ASP A 17 -1.68 14.16 2.14
CA ASP A 17 -3.08 14.39 2.46
C ASP A 17 -3.23 14.93 3.90
N GLU A 18 -4.32 15.68 4.16
CA GLU A 18 -4.59 16.22 5.50
C GLU A 18 -4.72 15.10 6.53
N ASP A 19 -5.25 13.93 6.14
CA ASP A 19 -5.41 12.79 7.03
C ASP A 19 -4.06 12.13 7.37
N ASP A 20 -3.12 12.03 6.43
CA ASP A 20 -1.76 11.54 6.70
C ASP A 20 -0.99 12.45 7.66
N VAL A 21 -1.11 13.77 7.47
CA VAL A 21 -0.49 14.74 8.39
C VAL A 21 -1.10 14.64 9.77
N LYS A 22 -2.42 14.49 9.85
CA LYS A 22 -3.15 14.36 11.12
C LYS A 22 -2.78 13.06 11.83
N ASN A 23 -2.74 11.94 11.12
CA ASN A 23 -2.30 10.64 11.63
C ASN A 23 -0.87 10.73 12.17
N THR A 24 0.05 11.31 11.39
CA THR A 24 1.44 11.51 11.83
C THR A 24 1.51 12.37 13.11
N LEU A 25 0.71 13.44 13.19
CA LEU A 25 0.66 14.32 14.36
C LEU A 25 0.03 13.66 15.60
N THR A 26 -0.81 12.65 15.42
CA THR A 26 -1.37 11.82 16.50
C THR A 26 -0.51 10.61 16.84
N GLY A 27 0.62 10.41 16.13
CA GLY A 27 1.54 9.30 16.35
C GLY A 27 1.13 8.01 15.65
N LYS A 28 0.28 8.11 14.62
CA LYS A 28 -0.22 7.03 13.78
C LYS A 28 0.34 7.13 12.36
N ALA A 29 0.30 6.04 11.63
CA ALA A 29 0.66 5.99 10.22
C ALA A 29 -0.16 4.93 9.49
N GLU A 30 -0.41 5.16 8.20
CA GLU A 30 -1.06 4.17 7.35
C GLU A 30 -0.02 3.30 6.64
N VAL A 31 -0.25 1.99 6.72
CA VAL A 31 0.50 0.98 5.99
C VAL A 31 -0.46 0.16 5.14
N PHE A 32 0.00 -0.33 4.00
CA PHE A 32 -0.83 -1.11 3.09
C PHE A 32 -0.21 -2.45 2.72
N ALA A 33 -1.09 -3.33 2.26
CA ALA A 33 -0.78 -4.61 1.67
C ALA A 33 -1.70 -4.87 0.47
N VAL A 34 -1.19 -5.58 -0.53
CA VAL A 34 -1.91 -6.01 -1.73
C VAL A 34 -2.80 -7.21 -1.41
N VAL A 35 -4.07 -7.11 -1.77
CA VAL A 35 -5.06 -8.18 -1.55
C VAL A 35 -5.58 -8.77 -2.87
N SER A 36 -5.54 -7.98 -3.94
CA SER A 36 -6.05 -8.37 -5.24
C SER A 36 -5.45 -7.54 -6.36
N ALA A 37 -5.62 -7.98 -7.59
CA ALA A 37 -5.36 -7.15 -8.77
C ALA A 37 -6.40 -7.42 -9.86
N GLU A 38 -6.60 -6.43 -10.72
CA GLU A 38 -7.43 -6.49 -11.92
C GLU A 38 -6.54 -6.57 -13.16
N VAL A 39 -6.88 -7.47 -14.06
CA VAL A 39 -6.10 -7.79 -15.26
C VAL A 39 -6.96 -7.47 -16.48
N GLU A 40 -6.40 -6.82 -17.51
CA GLU A 40 -7.15 -6.39 -18.71
C GLU A 40 -7.99 -7.52 -19.35
N SER A 41 -7.49 -8.75 -19.28
CA SER A 41 -8.10 -9.94 -19.90
C SER A 41 -9.12 -10.67 -19.02
N VAL A 42 -9.34 -10.24 -17.77
CA VAL A 42 -10.17 -10.91 -16.78
C VAL A 42 -11.17 -9.94 -16.15
N ASP A 43 -12.43 -10.34 -16.06
CA ASP A 43 -13.46 -9.48 -15.49
C ASP A 43 -13.31 -9.35 -13.96
N GLY A 44 -12.91 -8.15 -13.52
CA GLY A 44 -12.81 -7.71 -12.13
C GLY A 44 -11.61 -8.25 -11.36
N TYR A 45 -11.50 -7.81 -10.11
CA TYR A 45 -10.40 -8.15 -9.20
C TYR A 45 -10.32 -9.66 -8.92
N ARG A 46 -9.09 -10.15 -8.84
CA ARG A 46 -8.73 -11.52 -8.46
C ARG A 46 -7.70 -11.48 -7.35
N SER A 47 -7.73 -12.48 -6.47
CA SER A 47 -6.71 -12.59 -5.43
C SER A 47 -5.34 -12.82 -6.07
N VAL A 48 -4.27 -12.43 -5.38
CA VAL A 48 -2.90 -12.67 -5.86
C VAL A 48 -2.65 -14.16 -6.12
N GLU A 49 -3.18 -15.04 -5.27
CA GLU A 49 -3.08 -16.49 -5.44
C GLU A 49 -3.76 -16.98 -6.73
N ASP A 50 -4.93 -16.43 -7.08
CA ASP A 50 -5.63 -16.79 -8.32
C ASP A 50 -4.84 -16.33 -9.56
N LEU A 51 -4.21 -15.14 -9.49
CA LEU A 51 -3.41 -14.59 -10.59
C LEU A 51 -2.20 -15.48 -10.92
N GLU A 52 -1.50 -15.94 -9.89
CA GLU A 52 -0.34 -16.82 -10.06
C GLU A 52 -0.73 -18.20 -10.58
N ASN A 53 -1.80 -18.79 -10.02
CA ASN A 53 -2.18 -20.17 -10.32
C ASN A 53 -2.97 -20.32 -11.62
N ASP A 54 -3.90 -19.42 -11.91
CA ASP A 54 -4.86 -19.57 -13.02
C ASP A 54 -4.47 -18.76 -14.25
N TYR A 55 -3.70 -17.69 -14.07
CA TYR A 55 -3.33 -16.77 -15.16
C TYR A 55 -1.83 -16.72 -15.44
N GLY A 56 -0.99 -17.34 -14.59
CA GLY A 56 0.46 -17.37 -14.75
C GLY A 56 1.11 -16.00 -14.61
N ILE A 57 0.42 -15.06 -13.96
CA ILE A 57 0.91 -13.72 -13.65
C ILE A 57 1.58 -13.81 -12.29
N THR A 58 2.90 -13.64 -12.26
CA THR A 58 3.67 -13.63 -11.02
C THR A 58 3.84 -12.20 -10.55
N LEU A 59 3.28 -11.88 -9.39
CA LEU A 59 3.65 -10.65 -8.70
C LEU A 59 5.04 -10.84 -8.08
N PRO A 60 5.84 -9.78 -7.95
CA PRO A 60 7.14 -9.87 -7.28
C PRO A 60 7.01 -10.49 -5.89
N ASP A 61 7.95 -11.40 -5.54
CA ASP A 61 7.93 -12.10 -4.24
C ASP A 61 7.96 -11.13 -3.04
N ASP A 62 8.50 -9.92 -3.24
CA ASP A 62 8.59 -8.85 -2.23
C ASP A 62 7.29 -8.02 -2.12
N PHE A 63 6.26 -8.34 -2.91
CA PHE A 63 4.95 -7.69 -2.76
C PHE A 63 4.37 -7.98 -1.39
N PRO A 64 3.82 -6.96 -0.72
CA PRO A 64 3.15 -7.13 0.55
C PRO A 64 1.79 -7.80 0.32
N SER A 65 1.74 -9.07 -0.06
CA SER A 65 0.49 -9.73 -0.47
C SER A 65 -0.04 -10.73 0.55
N GLY A 66 -1.36 -10.89 0.57
CA GLY A 66 -2.02 -11.90 1.37
C GLY A 66 -3.54 -11.77 1.36
N THR A 67 -4.21 -12.79 1.90
CA THR A 67 -5.65 -12.69 2.19
C THR A 67 -5.86 -11.77 3.41
N GLU A 68 -7.00 -11.07 3.47
CA GLU A 68 -7.33 -10.18 4.61
C GLU A 68 -7.12 -10.88 5.96
N SER A 69 -7.66 -12.09 6.12
CA SER A 69 -7.49 -12.85 7.37
C SER A 69 -6.03 -13.20 7.69
N ALA A 70 -5.20 -13.45 6.68
CA ALA A 70 -3.78 -13.73 6.88
C ALA A 70 -3.01 -12.47 7.29
N LEU A 71 -3.30 -11.33 6.65
CA LEU A 71 -2.69 -10.03 6.95
C LEU A 71 -3.06 -9.57 8.36
N ASP A 72 -4.35 -9.63 8.72
CA ASP A 72 -4.83 -9.31 10.07
C ASP A 72 -4.16 -10.20 11.12
N SER A 73 -4.08 -11.50 10.87
CA SER A 73 -3.41 -12.44 11.77
C SER A 73 -1.92 -12.15 11.91
N LYS A 74 -1.27 -11.69 10.84
CA LYS A 74 0.15 -11.35 10.83
C LYS A 74 0.42 -10.14 11.72
N LEU A 75 -0.32 -9.04 11.57
CA LEU A 75 -0.18 -7.85 12.44
C LEU A 75 -0.43 -8.20 13.92
N ASN A 76 -1.50 -8.94 14.20
CA ASN A 76 -1.82 -9.40 15.56
C ASN A 76 -0.70 -10.27 16.15
N SER A 77 -0.08 -11.14 15.35
CA SER A 77 1.01 -12.01 15.81
C SER A 77 2.30 -11.24 16.13
N LEU A 78 2.49 -10.10 15.49
CA LEU A 78 3.59 -9.16 15.76
C LEU A 78 3.30 -8.29 16.99
N GLY A 79 2.07 -8.33 17.53
CA GLY A 79 1.64 -7.46 18.62
C GLY A 79 1.35 -6.03 18.16
N ILE A 80 1.11 -5.84 16.87
CA ILE A 80 0.77 -4.55 16.28
C ILE A 80 -0.75 -4.43 16.25
N ASP A 81 -1.28 -3.50 17.03
CA ASP A 81 -2.69 -3.14 17.02
C ASP A 81 -2.95 -2.14 15.87
N PHE A 82 -4.11 -2.25 15.23
CA PHE A 82 -4.58 -1.29 14.22
C PHE A 82 -5.94 -0.70 14.63
N ASP A 83 -6.08 0.62 14.46
CA ASP A 83 -7.26 1.36 14.93
C ASP A 83 -8.37 1.44 13.88
N ASP A 84 -7.98 1.45 12.60
CA ASP A 84 -8.88 1.56 11.47
C ASP A 84 -8.34 0.77 10.28
N THR A 85 -9.24 0.34 9.41
CA THR A 85 -8.90 -0.31 8.16
C THR A 85 -9.73 0.26 7.03
N SER A 86 -9.09 0.59 5.92
CA SER A 86 -9.74 1.04 4.68
C SER A 86 -9.22 0.21 3.50
N CYS A 87 -9.74 0.51 2.32
CA CYS A 87 -9.34 -0.14 1.08
C CYS A 87 -8.96 0.92 0.06
N GLY A 88 -7.97 0.60 -0.77
CA GLY A 88 -7.40 1.51 -1.76
C GLY A 88 -7.19 0.81 -3.10
N VAL A 89 -6.99 1.59 -4.15
CA VAL A 89 -6.59 1.08 -5.46
C VAL A 89 -5.40 1.87 -5.98
N ILE A 90 -4.41 1.15 -6.51
CA ILE A 90 -3.36 1.73 -7.35
C ILE A 90 -3.74 1.49 -8.81
N ASP A 91 -3.78 2.57 -9.60
CA ASP A 91 -3.87 2.51 -11.06
C ASP A 91 -2.48 2.25 -11.62
N THR A 92 -2.31 1.13 -12.32
CA THR A 92 -0.99 0.69 -12.82
C THR A 92 -0.80 1.05 -14.29
N THR A 93 -1.55 2.04 -14.81
CA THR A 93 -1.31 2.63 -16.13
C THR A 93 0.01 3.42 -16.14
N GLY A 94 1.14 2.72 -16.21
CA GLY A 94 2.51 3.23 -16.11
C GLY A 94 3.45 2.20 -15.49
N ASP A 95 4.75 2.49 -15.39
CA ASP A 95 5.69 1.60 -14.70
C ASP A 95 5.46 1.75 -13.18
N VAL A 96 4.78 0.80 -12.54
CA VAL A 96 4.64 0.75 -11.06
C VAL A 96 5.64 -0.25 -10.51
N CYS A 97 6.65 0.23 -9.79
CA CYS A 97 7.69 -0.60 -9.20
C CYS A 97 7.80 -0.33 -7.71
N PHE A 98 7.93 -1.39 -6.93
CA PHE A 98 8.00 -1.31 -5.47
C PHE A 98 9.44 -1.34 -4.94
N ASP A 99 10.44 -1.24 -5.82
CA ASP A 99 11.86 -1.05 -5.46
C ASP A 99 12.62 -0.50 -6.70
N ASP A 100 13.84 0.00 -6.49
CA ASP A 100 14.77 0.41 -7.55
C ASP A 100 15.44 -0.81 -8.26
N GLY A 101 15.10 -2.03 -7.82
CA GLY A 101 15.76 -3.30 -8.10
C GLY A 101 15.39 -4.01 -9.42
N GLY A 102 15.12 -3.28 -10.52
CA GLY A 102 14.90 -3.84 -11.86
C GLY A 102 13.55 -4.54 -12.09
N ASP A 103 13.30 -5.04 -13.31
CA ASP A 103 11.98 -5.52 -13.80
C ASP A 103 11.29 -6.59 -12.93
N SER A 104 11.99 -7.24 -12.00
CA SER A 104 11.43 -8.24 -11.09
C SER A 104 10.64 -7.67 -9.91
N VAL A 105 10.66 -6.35 -9.68
CA VAL A 105 9.90 -5.66 -8.62
C VAL A 105 8.79 -4.76 -9.15
N CYS A 106 8.58 -4.79 -10.47
CA CYS A 106 7.57 -4.02 -11.15
C CYS A 106 6.31 -4.84 -11.37
N VAL A 107 5.18 -4.15 -11.36
CA VAL A 107 3.89 -4.72 -11.71
C VAL A 107 3.91 -5.13 -13.19
N PRO A 108 3.50 -6.37 -13.53
CA PRO A 108 3.36 -6.78 -14.92
C PRO A 108 2.36 -5.91 -15.70
N ASP A 109 2.65 -5.64 -16.98
CA ASP A 109 1.83 -4.79 -17.87
C ASP A 109 0.38 -5.29 -18.02
N GLU A 110 0.12 -6.57 -17.77
CA GLU A 110 -1.22 -7.15 -17.84
C GLU A 110 -2.14 -6.71 -16.70
N ILE A 111 -1.57 -6.20 -15.60
CA ILE A 111 -2.33 -5.70 -14.46
C ILE A 111 -2.66 -4.23 -14.69
N GLU A 112 -3.94 -3.88 -14.61
CA GLU A 112 -4.45 -2.51 -14.79
C GLU A 112 -4.67 -1.80 -13.45
N ASN A 113 -5.04 -2.55 -12.40
CA ASN A 113 -5.26 -2.00 -11.08
C ASN A 113 -4.82 -2.99 -9.99
N ILE A 114 -4.31 -2.48 -8.87
CA ILE A 114 -4.00 -3.26 -7.67
C ILE A 114 -4.95 -2.85 -6.55
N GLY A 115 -5.63 -3.82 -5.96
CA GLY A 115 -6.46 -3.66 -4.77
C GLY A 115 -5.64 -3.77 -3.50
N LEU A 116 -5.80 -2.79 -2.61
CA LEU A 116 -5.07 -2.67 -1.36
C LEU A 116 -5.99 -2.75 -0.15
N LYS A 117 -5.45 -3.30 0.93
CA LYS A 117 -5.96 -3.14 2.29
C LYS A 117 -5.02 -2.20 3.04
N LEU A 118 -5.58 -1.15 3.63
CA LEU A 118 -4.84 -0.18 4.43
C LEU A 118 -5.15 -0.38 5.92
N TYR A 119 -4.14 -0.16 6.74
CA TYR A 119 -4.16 -0.31 8.18
C TYR A 119 -3.59 0.95 8.83
N THR A 120 -4.36 1.59 9.71
CA THR A 120 -3.84 2.65 10.57
C THR A 120 -3.21 2.03 11.82
N ILE A 121 -1.89 2.16 11.96
CA ILE A 121 -1.10 1.59 13.06
C ILE A 121 -0.35 2.67 13.84
N ASP A 122 0.21 2.32 15.00
CA ASP A 122 1.13 3.20 15.71
C ASP A 122 2.42 3.43 14.93
N MET A 123 2.89 4.68 14.88
CA MET A 123 4.10 5.06 14.14
C MET A 123 5.35 4.35 14.66
N GLY A 124 5.33 3.89 15.92
CA GLY A 124 6.39 3.07 16.50
C GLY A 124 6.49 1.67 15.90
N ASP A 125 5.41 1.16 15.31
CA ASP A 125 5.30 -0.20 14.80
C ASP A 125 5.52 -0.29 13.28
N VAL A 126 5.63 0.86 12.59
CA VAL A 126 5.79 0.95 11.13
C VAL A 126 7.04 0.22 10.63
N ASP A 127 8.17 0.30 11.34
CA ASP A 127 9.41 -0.38 10.94
C ASP A 127 9.27 -1.91 11.03
N ASP A 128 8.57 -2.40 12.07
CA ASP A 128 8.30 -3.83 12.23
C ASP A 128 7.26 -4.32 11.22
N ALA A 129 6.23 -3.51 10.93
CA ALA A 129 5.26 -3.78 9.88
C ALA A 129 5.94 -3.85 8.50
N TYR A 130 6.81 -2.89 8.17
CA TYR A 130 7.57 -2.84 6.92
C TYR A 130 8.46 -4.07 6.71
N LYS A 131 9.22 -4.47 7.72
CA LYS A 131 10.04 -5.70 7.67
C LYS A 131 9.21 -6.98 7.49
N ASN A 132 7.91 -6.89 7.71
CA ASN A 132 6.96 -7.97 7.55
C ASN A 132 6.03 -7.75 6.35
N GLY A 133 6.40 -6.89 5.40
CA GLY A 133 5.65 -6.70 4.16
C GLY A 133 4.36 -5.93 4.34
N PHE A 134 4.39 -4.83 5.10
CA PHE A 134 3.36 -3.79 5.10
C PHE A 134 4.04 -2.46 4.78
N TYR A 135 3.71 -1.86 3.64
CA TYR A 135 4.46 -0.69 3.16
C TYR A 135 3.82 0.59 3.66
N PRO A 136 4.60 1.58 4.15
CA PRO A 136 4.05 2.86 4.56
C PRO A 136 3.49 3.64 3.35
N LYS A 137 2.25 4.10 3.44
CA LYS A 137 1.59 4.93 2.41
C LYS A 137 2.41 6.18 2.10
N LEU A 138 2.78 6.93 3.14
CA LEU A 138 3.63 8.12 3.03
C LEU A 138 4.98 7.87 2.34
N ALA A 139 5.56 6.67 2.47
CA ALA A 139 6.82 6.37 1.79
C ALA A 139 6.60 6.16 0.29
N ALA A 140 5.50 5.51 -0.10
CA ALA A 140 5.11 5.38 -1.49
C ALA A 140 4.82 6.75 -2.14
N GLU A 141 4.16 7.65 -1.42
CA GLU A 141 3.79 8.98 -1.94
C GLU A 141 4.93 10.01 -1.94
N LEU A 142 5.82 9.98 -0.92
CA LEU A 142 6.89 10.97 -0.77
C LEU A 142 8.19 10.60 -1.50
N LEU A 143 8.42 9.30 -1.74
CA LEU A 143 9.64 8.80 -2.37
C LEU A 143 9.41 8.41 -3.82
N GLY A 144 8.67 9.23 -4.57
CA GLY A 144 8.38 9.07 -6.01
C GLY A 144 9.60 8.88 -6.94
N ASP A 145 10.83 8.92 -6.39
CA ASP A 145 12.11 8.63 -7.06
C ASP A 145 12.68 7.22 -6.73
N THR A 146 12.14 6.50 -5.75
CA THR A 146 12.52 5.12 -5.31
C THR A 146 11.39 4.11 -5.53
N TYR A 147 10.17 4.62 -5.62
CA TYR A 147 8.94 3.92 -5.99
C TYR A 147 8.33 4.82 -7.07
N THR A 148 8.07 4.31 -8.26
CA THR A 148 7.54 5.15 -9.34
C THR A 148 6.18 5.74 -8.95
N ASP A 149 5.94 7.01 -9.31
CA ASP A 149 4.77 7.85 -9.08
C ASP A 149 3.41 7.12 -9.22
N PHE A 150 2.92 6.49 -8.14
CA PHE A 150 1.61 5.86 -8.08
C PHE A 150 0.74 6.51 -7.01
N ASP A 151 -0.49 6.86 -7.38
CA ASP A 151 -1.48 7.48 -6.50
C ASP A 151 -2.41 6.40 -5.95
N ILE A 152 -2.52 6.32 -4.62
CA ILE A 152 -3.46 5.40 -3.97
C ILE A 152 -4.82 6.10 -3.90
N LYS A 153 -5.76 5.63 -4.72
CA LYS A 153 -7.17 6.07 -4.62
C LYS A 153 -7.79 5.41 -3.39
N GLU A 154 -7.92 6.18 -2.32
CA GLU A 154 -8.53 5.75 -1.06
C GLU A 154 -10.06 5.70 -1.12
N ASP A 155 -10.67 5.17 -0.05
CA ASP A 155 -12.13 5.07 0.14
C ASP A 155 -12.87 4.28 -0.95
N VAL A 156 -12.18 3.35 -1.60
CA VAL A 156 -12.87 2.34 -2.42
C VAL A 156 -13.58 1.33 -1.52
N SER A 157 -14.67 0.76 -2.01
CA SER A 157 -15.32 -0.31 -1.26
C SER A 157 -14.41 -1.55 -1.27
N CYS A 158 -14.15 -2.14 -0.10
CA CYS A 158 -13.45 -3.42 -0.02
C CYS A 158 -14.11 -4.49 -0.90
N SER A 159 -15.45 -4.47 -0.99
CA SER A 159 -16.20 -5.36 -1.88
C SER A 159 -15.94 -5.15 -3.37
N SER A 160 -15.56 -3.95 -3.80
CA SER A 160 -15.20 -3.71 -5.21
C SER A 160 -13.84 -4.26 -5.59
N ILE A 161 -12.96 -4.50 -4.60
CA ILE A 161 -11.65 -5.13 -4.81
C ILE A 161 -11.63 -6.61 -4.39
N GLY A 162 -12.79 -7.21 -4.13
CA GLY A 162 -12.91 -8.64 -3.84
C GLY A 162 -12.72 -9.05 -2.37
N LEU A 163 -12.84 -8.11 -1.43
CA LEU A 163 -12.88 -8.34 0.02
C LEU A 163 -14.31 -8.29 0.60
#